data_AF-A0A8B8C1Z3-F1
#
_entry.id   AF-A0A8B8C1Z3-F1
#
_cell.length_a   1.000
_cell.length_b   1.000
_cell.length_c   1.000
_cell.angle_alpha   90.00
_cell.angle_beta   90.00
_cell.angle_gamma   90.00
#
_symmetry.space_group_name_H-M   'P 1'
#
loop_
_entity.id
_entity.type
_entity.pdbx_description
1 polymer ?
#
loop_
_entity_poly.entity_id
_entity_poly.type
_entity_poly.pdbx_seq_one_letter_code
_entity_poly.pdbx_strand_id
1 'polypeptide(L)'
;MQRMISPFLCFQQNLLITTLFLRCLFGVFAFTNVAESYENVAFNKSTWLQRPFDNVNYSAVRAVDGRKSNLHMLGGECAVSLYGYDTTEWRVDLGDVLYIHHIVIQYATQNVDWGKHNAMTTFFLGFSLYISNKTNKDDGVLCFKDTIYTKATIPNPVNITCPYHGRYVIYYNNRTHPPYPDGYSKHAVLALCEVEVYGCSTDKYYGEGHCHPCPPNCHDRRCEKVDGTCLSCIAGYAGSMCNEECSPGKFGHECNESCGVCARGEPCHHTNGTCLTGCEDGFLGPKCIKVKESNTPIDQRERSFLFIGVLIAAGIMVFTGSVFIITSKRIRKMILNQS
;
A
#
# COMPACT_ATOMS: atom_id res chain seq x y z
N MET A 1 -54.94 -0.59 39.99
CA MET A 1 -53.53 -1.00 39.86
C MET A 1 -52.90 -0.24 38.70
N GLN A 2 -52.30 0.91 39.02
CA GLN A 2 -51.41 1.63 38.11
C GLN A 2 -50.08 0.86 38.02
N ARG A 3 -49.56 0.63 36.82
CA ARG A 3 -48.14 0.30 36.62
C ARG A 3 -47.46 1.49 35.97
N MET A 4 -46.46 1.98 36.70
CA MET A 4 -45.58 3.09 36.40
C MET A 4 -44.76 2.81 35.12
N ILE A 5 -44.77 3.78 34.21
CA ILE A 5 -43.79 3.89 33.13
C ILE A 5 -42.58 4.65 33.71
N SER A 6 -41.39 4.07 33.55
CA SER A 6 -40.12 4.56 34.09
C SER A 6 -39.71 5.94 33.54
N PRO A 7 -39.17 6.86 34.35
CA PRO A 7 -38.75 8.21 33.94
C PRO A 7 -37.47 8.26 33.09
N PHE A 8 -36.83 7.12 32.80
CA PHE A 8 -35.59 7.07 32.00
C PHE A 8 -35.76 7.46 30.52
N LEU A 9 -36.95 7.30 29.96
CA LEU A 9 -37.22 7.62 28.55
C LEU A 9 -37.41 9.12 28.29
N CYS A 10 -37.72 9.92 29.32
CA CYS A 10 -37.89 11.37 29.18
C CYS A 10 -36.55 12.14 29.24
N PHE A 11 -35.51 11.54 29.83
CA PHE A 11 -34.19 12.17 29.92
C PHE A 11 -33.35 11.99 28.64
N GLN A 12 -33.56 10.91 27.87
CA GLN A 12 -32.84 10.69 26.61
C GLN A 12 -33.34 11.56 25.45
N GLN A 13 -34.61 12.02 25.48
CA GLN A 13 -35.15 12.87 24.41
C GLN A 13 -34.76 14.35 24.55
N ASN A 14 -34.45 14.81 25.77
CA ASN A 14 -33.98 16.18 26.01
C ASN A 14 -32.46 16.36 25.86
N LEU A 15 -31.66 15.28 25.97
CA LEU A 15 -30.20 15.38 25.80
C LEU A 15 -29.78 15.54 24.32
N LEU A 16 -30.57 14.98 23.38
CA LEU A 16 -30.35 15.17 21.94
C LEU A 16 -30.59 16.62 21.51
N ILE A 17 -31.61 17.28 22.08
CA ILE A 17 -32.00 18.65 21.69
C ILE A 17 -30.97 19.68 22.20
N THR A 18 -30.38 19.47 23.38
CA THR A 18 -29.30 20.35 23.88
C THR A 18 -27.98 20.19 23.11
N THR A 19 -27.68 19.00 22.60
CA THR A 19 -26.50 18.80 21.73
C THR A 19 -26.69 19.37 20.32
N LEU A 20 -27.93 19.53 19.87
CA LEU A 20 -28.25 20.15 18.57
C LEU A 20 -28.10 21.68 18.60
N PHE A 21 -28.42 22.33 19.73
CA PHE A 21 -28.28 23.79 19.85
C PHE A 21 -26.84 24.27 20.09
N LEU A 22 -26.00 23.49 20.79
CA LEU A 22 -24.58 23.86 20.97
C LEU A 22 -23.73 23.68 19.70
N ARG A 23 -24.19 22.92 18.71
CA ARG A 23 -23.47 22.65 17.45
C ARG A 23 -23.60 23.76 16.40
N CYS A 24 -24.44 24.78 16.62
CA CYS A 24 -24.56 25.92 15.70
C CYS A 24 -23.65 27.11 16.03
N LEU A 25 -22.98 27.13 17.19
CA LEU A 25 -22.19 28.29 17.62
C LEU A 25 -20.67 28.16 17.43
N PHE A 26 -20.15 26.96 17.16
CA PHE A 26 -18.73 26.77 16.84
C PHE A 26 -18.57 25.81 15.67
N GLY A 27 -18.22 26.37 14.51
CA GLY A 27 -17.44 25.72 13.46
C GLY A 27 -18.03 24.46 12.85
N VAL A 28 -18.30 24.53 11.54
CA VAL A 28 -18.50 23.40 10.64
C VAL A 28 -17.48 22.27 10.93
N PHE A 29 -17.86 21.30 11.76
CA PHE A 29 -17.25 19.97 11.73
C PHE A 29 -18.04 19.20 10.69
N ALA A 30 -17.54 19.20 9.46
CA ALA A 30 -17.92 18.20 8.48
C ALA A 30 -17.56 16.84 9.07
N PHE A 31 -18.54 16.15 9.65
CA PHE A 31 -18.43 14.70 9.81
C PHE A 31 -18.43 14.15 8.39
N THR A 32 -17.25 13.96 7.81
CA THR A 32 -17.11 13.11 6.63
C THR A 32 -17.55 11.73 7.10
N ASN A 33 -18.76 11.33 6.72
CA ASN A 33 -19.16 9.93 6.79
C ASN A 33 -18.11 9.18 5.98
N VAL A 34 -17.16 8.52 6.66
CA VAL A 34 -16.26 7.59 6.00
C VAL A 34 -17.17 6.44 5.60
N ALA A 35 -17.56 6.41 4.32
CA ALA A 35 -18.32 5.30 3.78
C ALA A 35 -17.45 4.04 3.91
N GLU A 36 -17.90 3.07 4.68
CA GLU A 36 -17.26 1.75 4.75
C GLU A 36 -17.36 1.11 3.36
N SER A 37 -16.25 1.12 2.60
CA SER A 37 -16.22 0.57 1.24
C SER A 37 -15.70 -0.86 1.25
N TYR A 38 -16.56 -1.82 1.60
CA TYR A 38 -16.31 -3.22 1.28
C TYR A 38 -16.74 -3.51 -0.15
N GLU A 39 -15.90 -4.21 -0.90
CA GLU A 39 -16.18 -4.62 -2.28
C GLU A 39 -16.18 -6.14 -2.38
N ASN A 40 -16.90 -6.69 -3.37
CA ASN A 40 -16.82 -8.12 -3.68
C ASN A 40 -15.47 -8.45 -4.33
N VAL A 41 -14.49 -8.81 -3.50
CA VAL A 41 -13.12 -9.12 -3.93
C VAL A 41 -12.98 -10.50 -4.59
N ALA A 42 -14.03 -11.32 -4.58
CA ALA A 42 -14.05 -12.62 -5.26
C ALA A 42 -14.51 -12.55 -6.72
N PHE A 43 -15.11 -11.44 -7.17
CA PHE A 43 -15.66 -11.33 -8.52
C PHE A 43 -14.62 -11.62 -9.61
N ASN A 44 -14.95 -12.55 -10.52
CA ASN A 44 -14.11 -13.04 -11.60
C ASN A 44 -12.70 -13.54 -11.17
N LYS A 45 -12.56 -13.99 -9.93
CA LYS A 45 -11.30 -14.56 -9.44
C LYS A 45 -11.13 -16.02 -9.82
N SER A 46 -9.89 -16.49 -9.75
CA SER A 46 -9.55 -17.88 -10.03
C SER A 46 -10.13 -18.80 -8.95
N THR A 47 -10.70 -19.91 -9.38
CA THR A 47 -11.39 -20.86 -8.50
C THR A 47 -10.93 -22.28 -8.77
N TRP A 48 -11.13 -23.14 -7.78
CA TRP A 48 -10.90 -24.57 -7.90
C TRP A 48 -12.04 -25.31 -7.22
N LEU A 49 -12.43 -26.43 -7.81
CA LEU A 49 -13.48 -27.31 -7.30
C LEU A 49 -12.97 -28.75 -7.25
N GLN A 50 -13.20 -29.40 -6.12
CA GLN A 50 -12.95 -30.82 -5.98
C GLN A 50 -13.97 -31.61 -6.80
N ARG A 51 -13.48 -32.49 -7.69
CA ARG A 51 -14.32 -33.37 -8.54
C ARG A 51 -15.37 -32.58 -9.35
N PRO A 52 -14.94 -31.68 -10.25
CA PRO A 52 -15.86 -30.95 -11.11
C PRO A 52 -16.48 -31.88 -12.16
N PHE A 53 -17.60 -31.45 -12.73
CA PHE A 53 -18.06 -32.02 -14.00
C PHE A 53 -17.10 -31.63 -15.13
N ASP A 54 -16.94 -32.50 -16.12
CA ASP A 54 -16.26 -32.17 -17.38
C ASP A 54 -17.18 -31.33 -18.29
N ASN A 55 -17.64 -30.20 -17.77
CA ASN A 55 -18.53 -29.27 -18.44
C ASN A 55 -18.33 -27.86 -17.88
N VAL A 56 -17.97 -26.92 -18.76
CA VAL A 56 -17.71 -25.52 -18.42
C VAL A 56 -18.92 -24.80 -17.82
N ASN A 57 -20.15 -25.26 -18.09
CA ASN A 57 -21.38 -24.70 -17.55
C ASN A 57 -21.53 -24.92 -16.04
N TYR A 58 -20.78 -25.85 -15.45
CA TYR A 58 -20.85 -26.16 -14.02
C TYR A 58 -19.49 -26.03 -13.31
N SER A 59 -18.54 -25.37 -13.98
CA SER A 59 -17.17 -25.22 -13.50
C SER A 59 -17.10 -24.30 -12.26
N ALA A 60 -15.98 -24.37 -11.55
CA ALA A 60 -15.77 -23.66 -10.29
C ALA A 60 -15.99 -22.14 -10.38
N VAL A 61 -15.72 -21.53 -11.55
CA VAL A 61 -15.78 -20.08 -11.77
C VAL A 61 -17.21 -19.54 -11.77
N ARG A 62 -18.21 -20.40 -12.00
CA ARG A 62 -19.62 -20.00 -12.00
C ARG A 62 -20.06 -19.41 -10.67
N ALA A 63 -19.43 -19.81 -9.57
CA ALA A 63 -19.74 -19.28 -8.25
C ALA A 63 -19.20 -17.85 -8.02
N VAL A 64 -18.46 -17.24 -8.95
CA VAL A 64 -17.90 -15.88 -8.77
C VAL A 64 -18.08 -15.00 -10.02
N ASP A 65 -19.02 -15.35 -10.89
CA ASP A 65 -19.24 -14.65 -12.17
C ASP A 65 -20.34 -13.56 -12.08
N GLY A 66 -20.97 -13.40 -10.92
CA GLY A 66 -21.99 -12.40 -10.64
C GLY A 66 -23.39 -12.78 -11.14
N ARG A 67 -23.59 -13.98 -11.68
CA ARG A 67 -24.86 -14.39 -12.30
C ARG A 67 -25.71 -15.20 -11.33
N LYS A 68 -26.93 -14.70 -11.10
CA LYS A 68 -27.90 -15.29 -10.15
C LYS A 68 -29.29 -15.45 -10.77
N SER A 69 -29.40 -15.44 -12.10
CA SER A 69 -30.67 -15.43 -12.81
C SER A 69 -31.31 -16.81 -12.91
N ASN A 70 -30.49 -17.85 -12.97
CA ASN A 70 -30.92 -19.24 -13.04
C ASN A 70 -30.27 -20.05 -11.90
N LEU A 71 -31.01 -20.20 -10.80
CA LEU A 71 -30.59 -20.92 -9.61
C LEU A 71 -30.84 -22.44 -9.69
N HIS A 72 -31.11 -22.98 -10.88
CA HIS A 72 -31.12 -24.42 -11.10
C HIS A 72 -29.69 -24.96 -11.11
N MET A 73 -29.41 -26.07 -10.42
CA MET A 73 -28.04 -26.56 -10.29
C MET A 73 -27.41 -26.87 -11.66
N LEU A 74 -28.19 -27.39 -12.60
CA LEU A 74 -27.78 -27.64 -13.98
C LEU A 74 -28.18 -26.50 -14.95
N GLY A 75 -28.50 -25.33 -14.40
CA GLY A 75 -28.95 -24.16 -15.15
C GLY A 75 -27.83 -23.37 -15.84
N GLY A 76 -26.57 -23.71 -15.56
CA GLY A 76 -25.39 -23.10 -16.18
C GLY A 76 -24.82 -21.87 -15.46
N GLU A 77 -25.36 -21.53 -14.28
CA GLU A 77 -24.91 -20.40 -13.45
C GLU A 77 -24.48 -20.86 -12.04
N CYS A 78 -24.19 -22.15 -11.85
CA CYS A 78 -23.74 -22.67 -10.56
C CYS A 78 -22.53 -23.56 -10.72
N ALA A 79 -21.57 -23.45 -9.81
CA ALA A 79 -20.47 -24.39 -9.67
C ALA A 79 -21.00 -25.66 -8.97
N VAL A 80 -20.84 -26.82 -9.60
CA VAL A 80 -21.44 -28.08 -9.10
C VAL A 80 -20.41 -29.20 -9.03
N SER A 81 -20.36 -29.90 -7.89
CA SER A 81 -19.52 -31.09 -7.73
C SER A 81 -20.25 -32.37 -8.16
N LEU A 82 -19.49 -33.41 -8.48
CA LEU A 82 -20.04 -34.75 -8.69
C LEU A 82 -20.76 -35.28 -7.43
N TYR A 83 -21.80 -36.09 -7.64
CA TYR A 83 -22.57 -36.75 -6.59
C TYR A 83 -21.91 -38.05 -6.11
N GLY A 84 -22.26 -38.50 -4.90
CA GLY A 84 -21.89 -39.82 -4.38
C GLY A 84 -20.61 -39.87 -3.54
N TYR A 85 -20.00 -38.73 -3.26
CA TYR A 85 -18.78 -38.61 -2.46
C TYR A 85 -19.05 -38.06 -1.06
N ASP A 86 -18.14 -38.36 -0.14
CA ASP A 86 -18.30 -37.99 1.27
C ASP A 86 -17.65 -36.63 1.61
N THR A 87 -16.87 -36.06 0.69
CA THR A 87 -16.29 -34.72 0.84
C THR A 87 -16.37 -33.94 -0.46
N THR A 88 -16.56 -32.63 -0.34
CA THR A 88 -16.46 -31.68 -1.44
C THR A 88 -15.82 -30.39 -0.93
N GLU A 89 -15.02 -29.78 -1.79
CA GLU A 89 -14.29 -28.55 -1.50
C GLU A 89 -14.37 -27.64 -2.72
N TRP A 90 -14.66 -26.37 -2.49
CA TRP A 90 -14.53 -25.32 -3.47
C TRP A 90 -13.72 -24.19 -2.85
N ARG A 91 -12.86 -23.54 -3.63
CA ARG A 91 -12.10 -22.39 -3.16
C ARG A 91 -11.91 -21.34 -4.23
N VAL A 92 -11.81 -20.10 -3.78
CA VAL A 92 -11.43 -18.93 -4.58
C VAL A 92 -10.08 -18.39 -4.12
N ASP A 93 -9.21 -18.04 -5.07
CA ASP A 93 -7.96 -17.32 -4.84
C ASP A 93 -8.21 -15.82 -5.05
N LEU A 94 -8.17 -15.03 -3.99
CA LEU A 94 -8.41 -13.59 -4.04
C LEU A 94 -7.26 -12.84 -4.74
N GLY A 95 -6.12 -13.49 -4.95
CA GLY A 95 -4.92 -12.98 -5.61
C GLY A 95 -3.88 -12.39 -4.64
N ASP A 96 -4.32 -11.94 -3.47
CA ASP A 96 -3.47 -11.40 -2.39
C ASP A 96 -4.11 -11.70 -1.02
N VAL A 97 -3.37 -11.50 0.08
CA VAL A 97 -3.91 -11.58 1.44
C VAL A 97 -4.72 -10.32 1.73
N LEU A 98 -6.04 -10.46 1.85
CA LEU A 98 -6.96 -9.35 2.06
C LEU A 98 -7.69 -9.49 3.39
N TYR A 99 -8.09 -8.36 3.98
CA TYR A 99 -9.07 -8.37 5.06
C TYR A 99 -10.45 -8.72 4.50
N ILE A 100 -11.02 -9.82 4.99
CA ILE A 100 -12.37 -10.28 4.65
C ILE A 100 -13.29 -9.83 5.78
N HIS A 101 -14.42 -9.20 5.46
CA HIS A 101 -15.43 -8.79 6.44
C HIS A 101 -16.52 -9.87 6.55
N HIS A 102 -17.12 -10.23 5.42
CA HIS A 102 -18.17 -11.24 5.37
C HIS A 102 -18.23 -11.91 4.00
N ILE A 103 -18.87 -13.07 3.98
CA ILE A 103 -19.05 -13.90 2.80
C ILE A 103 -20.54 -14.15 2.62
N VAL A 104 -21.04 -13.91 1.41
CA VAL A 104 -22.41 -14.19 1.01
C VAL A 104 -22.41 -15.37 0.05
N ILE A 105 -23.21 -16.39 0.33
CA ILE A 105 -23.30 -17.59 -0.51
C ILE A 105 -24.73 -17.77 -0.97
N GLN A 106 -24.92 -17.77 -2.29
CA GLN A 106 -26.15 -18.12 -2.96
C GLN A 106 -26.09 -19.58 -3.41
N TYR A 107 -26.93 -20.42 -2.82
CA TYR A 107 -27.07 -21.82 -3.19
C TYR A 107 -28.05 -22.02 -4.36
N ALA A 108 -27.87 -23.12 -5.09
CA ALA A 108 -28.87 -23.59 -6.04
C ALA A 108 -30.19 -23.93 -5.35
N THR A 109 -31.30 -23.51 -5.95
CA THR A 109 -32.67 -23.70 -5.45
C THR A 109 -33.50 -24.61 -6.32
N GLN A 110 -33.00 -25.03 -7.50
CA GLN A 110 -33.81 -25.64 -8.56
C GLN A 110 -34.90 -24.72 -9.12
N ASN A 111 -34.70 -23.39 -9.01
CA ASN A 111 -35.68 -22.37 -9.40
C ASN A 111 -37.04 -22.54 -8.70
N VAL A 112 -37.05 -23.10 -7.49
CA VAL A 112 -38.23 -23.17 -6.63
C VAL A 112 -37.95 -22.46 -5.31
N ASP A 113 -39.03 -22.16 -4.58
CA ASP A 113 -38.95 -21.47 -3.30
C ASP A 113 -38.00 -22.17 -2.33
N TRP A 114 -37.25 -21.36 -1.58
CA TRP A 114 -36.29 -21.84 -0.61
C TRP A 114 -36.96 -22.18 0.72
N GLY A 115 -36.57 -23.30 1.33
CA GLY A 115 -37.05 -23.70 2.66
C GLY A 115 -37.21 -25.21 2.82
N LYS A 116 -37.96 -25.62 3.84
CA LYS A 116 -38.04 -27.02 4.32
C LYS A 116 -38.38 -28.07 3.23
N HIS A 117 -39.19 -27.68 2.25
CA HIS A 117 -39.64 -28.55 1.16
C HIS A 117 -38.67 -28.60 -0.02
N ASN A 118 -37.74 -27.65 -0.11
CA ASN A 118 -36.70 -27.65 -1.13
C ASN A 118 -35.68 -28.75 -0.81
N ALA A 119 -35.58 -29.74 -1.70
CA ALA A 119 -34.67 -30.86 -1.54
C ALA A 119 -33.20 -30.42 -1.46
N MET A 120 -32.84 -29.26 -2.04
CA MET A 120 -31.47 -28.76 -2.05
C MET A 120 -30.92 -28.44 -0.66
N THR A 121 -31.80 -28.03 0.27
CA THR A 121 -31.40 -27.64 1.63
C THR A 121 -30.58 -28.71 2.34
N THR A 122 -30.88 -29.99 2.11
CA THR A 122 -30.19 -31.14 2.75
C THR A 122 -28.70 -31.25 2.39
N PHE A 123 -28.31 -30.77 1.21
CA PHE A 123 -26.95 -30.91 0.70
C PHE A 123 -25.98 -29.94 1.37
N PHE A 124 -26.46 -28.75 1.75
CA PHE A 124 -25.62 -27.67 2.25
C PHE A 124 -25.50 -27.61 3.77
N LEU A 125 -26.33 -28.35 4.51
CA LEU A 125 -26.21 -28.42 5.97
C LEU A 125 -24.82 -28.91 6.40
N GLY A 126 -24.30 -28.38 7.49
CA GLY A 126 -23.01 -28.79 8.06
C GLY A 126 -21.78 -28.29 7.30
N PHE A 127 -21.96 -27.37 6.35
CA PHE A 127 -20.84 -26.77 5.63
C PHE A 127 -19.91 -26.00 6.57
N SER A 128 -18.66 -25.84 6.13
CA SER A 128 -17.63 -25.08 6.83
C SER A 128 -16.97 -24.09 5.87
N LEU A 129 -16.58 -22.93 6.40
CA LEU A 129 -15.80 -21.94 5.69
C LEU A 129 -14.45 -21.77 6.37
N TYR A 130 -13.39 -21.82 5.57
CA TYR A 130 -12.03 -21.56 6.01
C TYR A 130 -11.46 -20.36 5.29
N ILE A 131 -10.67 -19.58 6.01
CA ILE A 131 -9.85 -18.49 5.49
C ILE A 131 -8.40 -18.93 5.61
N SER A 132 -7.64 -18.95 4.51
CA SER A 132 -6.27 -19.46 4.49
C SER A 132 -5.35 -18.60 3.63
N ASN A 133 -4.06 -18.58 3.95
CA ASN A 133 -3.02 -18.02 3.07
C ASN A 133 -2.47 -19.07 2.10
N LYS A 134 -2.86 -20.34 2.25
CA LYS A 134 -2.47 -21.46 1.41
C LYS A 134 -3.71 -22.14 0.84
N THR A 135 -3.49 -23.04 -0.12
CA THR A 135 -4.56 -23.78 -0.79
C THR A 135 -5.19 -24.87 0.06
N ASN A 136 -4.51 -25.33 1.12
CA ASN A 136 -5.06 -26.31 2.05
C ASN A 136 -5.85 -25.60 3.16
N LYS A 137 -7.08 -26.07 3.40
CA LYS A 137 -7.97 -25.58 4.47
C LYS A 137 -7.38 -25.77 5.88
N ASP A 138 -6.57 -26.83 6.08
CA ASP A 138 -6.02 -27.18 7.39
C ASP A 138 -4.86 -26.25 7.82
N ASP A 139 -4.30 -25.47 6.89
CA ASP A 139 -3.35 -24.39 7.17
C ASP A 139 -4.05 -23.06 7.55
N GLY A 140 -5.38 -23.01 7.45
CA GLY A 140 -6.18 -21.80 7.65
C GLY A 140 -6.93 -21.75 8.97
N VAL A 141 -7.75 -20.71 9.11
CA VAL A 141 -8.68 -20.54 10.22
C VAL A 141 -10.05 -21.04 9.80
N LEU A 142 -10.66 -21.91 10.62
CA LEU A 142 -12.08 -22.26 10.51
C LEU A 142 -12.90 -21.02 10.92
N CYS A 143 -13.36 -20.25 9.94
CA CYS A 143 -14.18 -19.08 10.21
C CYS A 143 -15.58 -19.47 10.70
N PHE A 144 -16.21 -20.43 10.01
CA PHE A 144 -17.59 -20.79 10.26
C PHE A 144 -17.81 -22.27 10.07
N LYS A 145 -18.63 -22.85 10.94
CA LYS A 145 -19.13 -24.22 10.80
C LYS A 145 -20.61 -24.23 11.11
N ASP A 146 -21.41 -24.64 10.12
CA ASP A 146 -22.82 -24.86 10.35
C ASP A 146 -23.00 -26.04 11.32
N THR A 147 -23.66 -25.75 12.43
CA THR A 147 -24.11 -26.72 13.42
C THR A 147 -25.55 -26.44 13.87
N ILE A 148 -26.17 -25.38 13.33
CA ILE A 148 -27.41 -24.80 13.84
C ILE A 148 -28.52 -24.79 12.80
N TYR A 149 -28.19 -24.85 11.52
CA TYR A 149 -29.19 -24.81 10.48
C TYR A 149 -29.90 -26.15 10.36
N THR A 150 -31.17 -26.05 9.98
CA THR A 150 -32.03 -27.15 9.60
C THR A 150 -32.51 -26.90 8.18
N LYS A 151 -33.16 -27.89 7.56
CA LYS A 151 -33.81 -27.70 6.26
C LYS A 151 -34.76 -26.50 6.20
N ALA A 152 -35.36 -26.12 7.32
CA ALA A 152 -36.30 -25.00 7.39
C ALA A 152 -35.62 -23.65 7.65
N THR A 153 -34.42 -23.63 8.23
CA THR A 153 -33.78 -22.42 8.78
C THR A 153 -32.50 -22.01 8.09
N ILE A 154 -31.87 -22.88 7.28
CA ILE A 154 -30.74 -22.48 6.45
C ILE A 154 -31.19 -21.32 5.54
N PRO A 155 -30.53 -20.15 5.54
CA PRO A 155 -30.90 -19.05 4.66
C PRO A 155 -30.30 -19.22 3.25
N ASN A 156 -30.88 -18.55 2.26
CA ASN A 156 -30.32 -18.45 0.91
C ASN A 156 -30.72 -17.12 0.27
N PRO A 157 -29.79 -16.16 0.10
CA PRO A 157 -28.36 -16.31 0.38
C PRO A 157 -28.06 -16.39 1.89
N VAL A 158 -27.00 -17.09 2.25
CA VAL A 158 -26.44 -17.06 3.62
C VAL A 158 -25.37 -15.98 3.70
N ASN A 159 -25.38 -15.18 4.76
CA ASN A 159 -24.41 -14.14 5.03
C ASN A 159 -23.63 -14.49 6.30
N ILE A 160 -22.33 -14.72 6.17
CA ILE A 160 -21.43 -15.17 7.24
C ILE A 160 -20.35 -14.13 7.47
N THR A 161 -20.28 -13.57 8.67
CA THR A 161 -19.18 -12.70 9.10
C THR A 161 -17.91 -13.52 9.30
N CYS A 162 -16.83 -13.15 8.62
CA CYS A 162 -15.53 -13.81 8.63
C CYS A 162 -14.38 -12.79 8.70
N PRO A 163 -14.21 -12.08 9.83
CA PRO A 163 -13.31 -10.93 9.97
C PRO A 163 -11.84 -11.38 10.09
N TYR A 164 -11.29 -11.95 9.02
CA TYR A 164 -9.93 -12.51 9.00
C TYR A 164 -9.17 -12.02 7.77
N HIS A 165 -7.85 -11.95 7.91
CA HIS A 165 -6.97 -11.79 6.77
C HIS A 165 -6.73 -13.16 6.09
N GLY A 166 -6.90 -13.21 4.78
CA GLY A 166 -6.62 -14.41 4.02
C GLY A 166 -6.57 -14.18 2.52
N ARG A 167 -5.93 -15.12 1.82
CA ARG A 167 -5.88 -15.15 0.36
C ARG A 167 -6.91 -16.09 -0.25
N TYR A 168 -7.25 -17.17 0.44
CA TYR A 168 -8.17 -18.20 -0.01
C TYR A 168 -9.39 -18.23 0.90
N VAL A 169 -10.56 -18.21 0.27
CA VAL A 169 -11.84 -18.59 0.91
C VAL A 169 -12.17 -19.99 0.44
N ILE A 170 -12.37 -20.90 1.39
CA ILE A 170 -12.56 -22.32 1.12
C ILE A 170 -13.88 -22.79 1.72
N TYR A 171 -14.82 -23.17 0.86
CA TYR A 171 -16.03 -23.89 1.23
C TYR A 171 -15.74 -25.38 1.29
N TYR A 172 -16.13 -26.01 2.39
CA TYR A 172 -15.91 -27.43 2.60
C TYR A 172 -17.14 -28.09 3.21
N ASN A 173 -17.45 -29.30 2.75
CA ASN A 173 -18.49 -30.12 3.34
C ASN A 173 -18.01 -31.56 3.52
N ASN A 174 -18.37 -32.16 4.65
CA ASN A 174 -17.85 -33.45 5.10
C ASN A 174 -18.96 -34.39 5.60
N ARG A 175 -18.91 -35.63 5.14
CA ARG A 175 -19.79 -36.77 5.44
C ARG A 175 -18.98 -38.05 5.64
N THR A 176 -17.80 -37.99 6.25
CA THR A 176 -16.99 -39.20 6.49
C THR A 176 -17.32 -39.94 7.80
N HIS A 177 -18.06 -39.29 8.71
CA HIS A 177 -18.34 -39.82 10.05
C HIS A 177 -19.86 -39.88 10.34
N PRO A 178 -20.55 -40.98 9.97
CA PRO A 178 -21.94 -41.20 10.36
C PRO A 178 -22.06 -41.59 11.85
N PRO A 179 -23.23 -41.40 12.49
CA PRO A 179 -24.48 -40.85 11.96
C PRO A 179 -24.46 -39.31 11.83
N TYR A 180 -25.17 -38.79 10.83
CA TYR A 180 -25.30 -37.33 10.63
C TYR A 180 -26.52 -36.77 11.36
N PRO A 181 -26.51 -35.48 11.73
CA PRO A 181 -27.70 -34.81 12.25
C PRO A 181 -28.89 -34.91 11.29
N ASP A 182 -30.10 -34.82 11.85
CA ASP A 182 -31.33 -34.95 11.08
C ASP A 182 -31.41 -33.97 9.92
N GLY A 183 -31.79 -34.49 8.76
CA GLY A 183 -31.97 -33.72 7.53
C GLY A 183 -30.70 -33.53 6.71
N TYR A 184 -29.54 -33.98 7.16
CA TYR A 184 -28.30 -33.97 6.37
C TYR A 184 -28.36 -35.01 5.25
N SER A 185 -27.86 -34.65 4.07
CA SER A 185 -27.61 -35.61 2.99
C SER A 185 -26.53 -36.62 3.39
N LYS A 186 -26.64 -37.86 2.91
CA LYS A 186 -25.61 -38.89 3.04
C LYS A 186 -24.30 -38.52 2.34
N HIS A 187 -24.39 -37.82 1.22
CA HIS A 187 -23.25 -37.41 0.40
C HIS A 187 -23.03 -35.90 0.46
N ALA A 188 -21.76 -35.49 0.39
CA ALA A 188 -21.36 -34.10 0.35
C ALA A 188 -21.51 -33.59 -1.10
N VAL A 189 -22.56 -32.81 -1.33
CA VAL A 189 -22.84 -32.21 -2.65
C VAL A 189 -22.65 -30.71 -2.55
N LEU A 190 -22.05 -30.13 -3.59
CA LEU A 190 -21.83 -28.70 -3.73
C LEU A 190 -22.55 -28.21 -4.98
N ALA A 191 -23.30 -27.12 -4.83
CA ALA A 191 -24.00 -26.40 -5.90
C ALA A 191 -24.12 -24.92 -5.48
N LEU A 192 -23.02 -24.18 -5.70
CA LEU A 192 -22.89 -22.77 -5.34
C LEU A 192 -23.16 -21.93 -6.58
N CYS A 193 -24.20 -21.12 -6.57
CA CYS A 193 -24.52 -20.24 -7.70
C CYS A 193 -23.81 -18.90 -7.63
N GLU A 194 -23.57 -18.37 -6.43
CA GLU A 194 -22.71 -17.20 -6.26
C GLU A 194 -22.07 -17.22 -4.88
N VAL A 195 -20.82 -16.78 -4.78
CA VAL A 195 -20.04 -16.60 -3.56
C VAL A 195 -19.39 -15.24 -3.64
N GLU A 196 -19.94 -14.28 -2.91
CA GLU A 196 -19.45 -12.91 -2.82
C GLU A 196 -18.61 -12.79 -1.56
N VAL A 197 -17.36 -12.37 -1.70
CA VAL A 197 -16.44 -12.16 -0.58
C VAL A 197 -16.26 -10.67 -0.42
N TYR A 198 -16.85 -10.10 0.62
CA TYR A 198 -16.77 -8.67 0.89
C TYR A 198 -15.61 -8.37 1.82
N GLY A 199 -14.69 -7.54 1.34
CA GLY A 199 -13.47 -7.19 2.06
C GLY A 199 -12.92 -5.84 1.62
N CYS A 200 -11.74 -5.48 2.13
CA CYS A 200 -11.10 -4.24 1.73
C CYS A 200 -10.59 -4.33 0.29
N SER A 201 -10.98 -3.32 -0.50
CA SER A 201 -10.62 -3.22 -1.91
C SER A 201 -9.11 -3.12 -2.10
N THR A 202 -8.58 -3.98 -2.99
CA THR A 202 -7.29 -3.89 -3.71
C THR A 202 -6.08 -3.34 -2.92
N ASP A 203 -4.98 -3.02 -3.59
CA ASP A 203 -3.68 -2.64 -3.03
C ASP A 203 -3.67 -1.32 -2.23
N LYS A 204 -4.80 -0.59 -2.19
CA LYS A 204 -4.91 0.78 -1.65
C LYS A 204 -5.59 0.92 -0.28
N TYR A 205 -6.07 -0.17 0.31
CA TYR A 205 -6.67 -0.16 1.65
C TYR A 205 -6.00 -1.17 2.59
N TYR A 206 -6.08 -0.92 3.90
CA TYR A 206 -5.58 -1.75 4.99
C TYR A 206 -6.54 -1.72 6.19
N GLY A 207 -6.27 -2.57 7.18
CA GLY A 207 -6.92 -2.54 8.49
C GLY A 207 -7.68 -3.81 8.82
N GLU A 208 -8.00 -3.93 10.11
CA GLU A 208 -8.83 -4.97 10.70
C GLU A 208 -10.11 -4.33 11.24
N GLY A 209 -11.26 -4.96 11.05
CA GLY A 209 -12.56 -4.36 11.38
C GLY A 209 -13.05 -3.39 10.30
N HIS A 210 -12.21 -2.43 9.88
CA HIS A 210 -12.56 -1.39 8.91
C HIS A 210 -11.48 -1.21 7.82
N CYS A 211 -11.91 -0.72 6.66
CA CYS A 211 -11.02 -0.44 5.53
C CYS A 211 -10.53 1.01 5.57
N HIS A 212 -9.26 1.19 5.90
CA HIS A 212 -8.58 2.48 5.88
C HIS A 212 -7.78 2.63 4.58
N PRO A 213 -7.84 3.80 3.91
CA PRO A 213 -6.99 4.03 2.74
C PRO A 213 -5.53 4.10 3.17
N CYS A 214 -4.64 3.48 2.39
CA CYS A 214 -3.20 3.57 2.61
C CYS A 214 -2.73 5.03 2.70
N PRO A 215 -1.73 5.33 3.55
CA PRO A 215 -1.18 6.68 3.69
C PRO A 215 -0.85 7.32 2.33
N PRO A 216 -1.13 8.62 2.14
CA PRO A 216 -1.01 9.29 0.85
C PRO A 216 0.45 9.38 0.36
N ASN A 217 1.40 9.34 1.29
CA ASN A 217 2.84 9.48 1.01
C ASN A 217 3.56 8.12 0.90
N CYS A 218 2.86 7.00 0.99
CA CYS A 218 3.45 5.73 0.57
C CYS A 218 3.75 5.77 -0.93
N HIS A 219 4.83 5.14 -1.37
CA HIS A 219 5.08 4.93 -2.79
C HIS A 219 3.90 4.18 -3.46
N ASP A 220 3.43 4.70 -4.59
CA ASP A 220 2.21 4.23 -5.31
C ASP A 220 0.93 4.14 -4.46
N ARG A 221 0.91 4.75 -3.27
CA ARG A 221 -0.17 4.64 -2.29
C ARG A 221 -0.43 3.17 -1.85
N ARG A 222 0.64 2.38 -1.74
CA ARG A 222 0.59 0.98 -1.33
C ARG A 222 1.15 0.79 0.07
N CYS A 223 0.45 -0.01 0.86
CA CYS A 223 0.81 -0.30 2.25
C CYS A 223 0.49 -1.76 2.61
N GLU A 224 1.09 -2.23 3.69
CA GLU A 224 0.80 -3.51 4.31
C GLU A 224 -0.67 -3.57 4.73
N LYS A 225 -1.30 -4.73 4.49
CA LYS A 225 -2.75 -4.89 4.61
C LYS A 225 -3.29 -4.91 6.03
N VAL A 226 -2.42 -5.21 7.00
CA VAL A 226 -2.82 -5.35 8.40
C VAL A 226 -2.74 -4.00 9.11
N ASP A 227 -1.58 -3.35 9.07
CA ASP A 227 -1.28 -2.18 9.91
C ASP A 227 -1.12 -0.87 9.12
N GLY A 228 -1.08 -0.94 7.78
CA GLY A 228 -0.92 0.23 6.92
C GLY A 228 0.51 0.73 6.77
N THR A 229 1.50 -0.06 7.18
CA THR A 229 2.92 0.27 7.01
C THR A 229 3.27 0.38 5.52
N CYS A 230 3.86 1.49 5.10
CA CYS A 230 4.32 1.70 3.73
C CYS A 230 5.59 0.87 3.48
N LEU A 231 5.72 0.28 2.28
CA LEU A 231 6.96 -0.38 1.87
C LEU A 231 8.11 0.64 1.66
N SER A 232 7.77 1.82 1.15
CA SER A 232 8.68 2.96 1.01
C SER A 232 7.88 4.26 0.94
N CYS A 233 8.55 5.38 1.23
CA CYS A 233 7.97 6.72 1.19
C CYS A 233 8.33 7.46 -0.09
N ILE A 234 7.42 8.32 -0.56
CA ILE A 234 7.79 9.30 -1.59
C ILE A 234 8.85 10.29 -1.05
N ALA A 235 9.59 10.93 -1.95
CA ALA A 235 10.63 11.88 -1.57
C ALA A 235 10.09 13.00 -0.67
N GLY A 236 10.81 13.29 0.41
CA GLY A 236 10.44 14.29 1.40
C GLY A 236 9.68 13.78 2.61
N TYR A 237 9.42 12.48 2.69
CA TYR A 237 8.72 11.85 3.80
C TYR A 237 9.45 10.61 4.34
N ALA A 238 9.21 10.30 5.61
CA ALA A 238 9.77 9.19 6.36
C ALA A 238 8.77 8.64 7.39
N GLY A 239 9.21 7.63 8.15
CA GLY A 239 8.40 6.90 9.12
C GLY A 239 7.69 5.70 8.48
N SER A 240 7.21 4.77 9.32
CA SER A 240 6.57 3.52 8.84
C SER A 240 5.32 3.78 8.00
N MET A 241 4.60 4.88 8.25
CA MET A 241 3.40 5.28 7.51
C MET A 241 3.61 6.51 6.62
N CYS A 242 4.87 6.96 6.42
CA CYS A 242 5.21 8.13 5.60
C CYS A 242 4.49 9.44 5.99
N ASN A 243 4.16 9.58 7.27
CA ASN A 243 3.46 10.75 7.80
C ASN A 243 4.43 11.82 8.35
N GLU A 244 5.72 11.53 8.37
CA GLU A 244 6.74 12.45 8.87
C GLU A 244 7.41 13.13 7.68
N GLU A 245 7.41 14.46 7.63
CA GLU A 245 8.27 15.20 6.70
C GLU A 245 9.73 15.04 7.09
N CYS A 246 10.64 15.13 6.12
CA CYS A 246 12.07 15.10 6.43
C CYS A 246 12.46 16.18 7.45
N SER A 247 13.22 15.76 8.46
CA SER A 247 13.75 16.68 9.45
C SER A 247 14.56 17.81 8.80
N PRO A 248 14.58 19.03 9.39
CA PRO A 248 15.37 20.13 8.88
C PRO A 248 16.82 19.72 8.56
N GLY A 249 17.31 20.07 7.38
CA GLY A 249 18.65 19.68 6.92
C GLY A 249 18.70 18.36 6.13
N LYS A 250 17.57 17.66 5.95
CA LYS A 250 17.45 16.44 5.13
C LYS A 250 16.41 16.58 4.04
N PHE A 251 16.58 15.84 2.95
CA PHE A 251 15.61 15.78 1.85
C PHE A 251 15.69 14.45 1.07
N GLY A 252 14.79 14.27 0.11
CA GLY A 252 14.86 13.16 -0.86
C GLY A 252 14.14 11.89 -0.37
N HIS A 253 14.38 10.77 -1.05
CA HIS A 253 13.76 9.49 -0.70
C HIS A 253 14.26 9.01 0.68
N GLU A 254 13.34 8.65 1.57
CA GLU A 254 13.63 8.29 2.97
C GLU A 254 14.49 9.31 3.73
N CYS A 255 14.51 10.57 3.28
CA CYS A 255 15.30 11.64 3.89
C CYS A 255 16.81 11.35 3.99
N ASN A 256 17.34 10.57 3.05
CA ASN A 256 18.74 10.15 3.05
C ASN A 256 19.71 11.23 2.52
N GLU A 257 19.23 12.23 1.79
CA GLU A 257 20.07 13.32 1.28
C GLU A 257 20.17 14.46 2.31
N SER A 258 21.32 15.16 2.32
CA SER A 258 21.56 16.28 3.24
C SER A 258 21.51 17.61 2.47
N CYS A 259 20.86 18.61 3.05
CA CYS A 259 20.77 19.95 2.48
C CYS A 259 22.17 20.56 2.29
N GLY A 260 22.32 21.42 1.27
CA GLY A 260 23.46 22.33 1.18
C GLY A 260 23.30 23.53 2.11
N VAL A 261 24.13 24.55 1.90
CA VAL A 261 24.21 25.72 2.78
C VAL A 261 23.24 26.81 2.30
N CYS A 262 21.99 26.71 2.73
CA CYS A 262 20.94 27.68 2.41
C CYS A 262 21.14 29.00 3.19
N ALA A 263 20.75 30.11 2.58
CA ALA A 263 20.88 31.42 3.18
C ALA A 263 20.11 31.52 4.51
N ARG A 264 20.73 32.16 5.51
CA ARG A 264 20.15 32.44 6.85
C ARG A 264 19.81 31.18 7.67
N GLY A 265 20.41 30.03 7.34
CA GLY A 265 20.17 28.78 8.08
C GLY A 265 18.77 28.19 7.88
N GLU A 266 18.02 28.67 6.88
CA GLU A 266 16.70 28.12 6.53
C GLU A 266 16.84 26.68 6.02
N PRO A 267 15.90 25.78 6.34
CA PRO A 267 15.93 24.43 5.81
C PRO A 267 15.72 24.43 4.29
N CYS A 268 16.38 23.49 3.60
CA CYS A 268 16.08 23.25 2.19
C CYS A 268 14.73 22.55 2.04
N HIS A 269 14.16 22.61 0.83
CA HIS A 269 12.89 21.97 0.52
C HIS A 269 12.99 20.45 0.70
N HIS A 270 12.21 19.89 1.63
CA HIS A 270 12.30 18.49 2.06
C HIS A 270 12.17 17.45 0.93
N THR A 271 11.46 17.75 -0.16
CA THR A 271 11.34 16.79 -1.28
C THR A 271 12.54 16.77 -2.24
N ASN A 272 13.12 17.91 -2.58
CA ASN A 272 14.08 18.04 -3.70
C ASN A 272 15.42 18.71 -3.32
N GLY A 273 15.51 19.24 -2.11
CA GLY A 273 16.73 19.82 -1.55
C GLY A 273 17.03 21.26 -1.97
N THR A 274 16.08 21.98 -2.59
CA THR A 274 16.34 23.34 -3.05
C THR A 274 16.29 24.38 -1.92
N CYS A 275 17.15 25.38 -1.98
CA CYS A 275 17.12 26.52 -1.06
C CYS A 275 16.28 27.65 -1.65
N LEU A 276 15.05 27.85 -1.16
CA LEU A 276 14.12 28.87 -1.68
C LEU A 276 14.60 30.30 -1.43
N THR A 277 15.42 30.51 -0.41
CA THR A 277 15.97 31.82 -0.01
C THR A 277 17.33 32.12 -0.65
N GLY A 278 17.83 31.24 -1.53
CA GLY A 278 19.17 31.34 -2.10
C GLY A 278 20.25 30.69 -1.20
N CYS A 279 21.51 30.88 -1.59
CA CYS A 279 22.67 30.29 -0.93
C CYS A 279 23.36 31.26 0.01
N GLU A 280 24.02 30.73 1.03
CA GLU A 280 24.96 31.51 1.82
C GLU A 280 26.19 31.90 1.00
N ASP A 281 26.90 32.95 1.43
CA ASP A 281 28.07 33.48 0.73
C ASP A 281 29.11 32.38 0.53
N GLY A 282 29.54 32.19 -0.72
CA GLY A 282 30.50 31.15 -1.08
C GLY A 282 29.87 29.85 -1.58
N PHE A 283 28.54 29.73 -1.63
CA PHE A 283 27.84 28.58 -2.21
C PHE A 283 26.97 28.99 -3.42
N LEU A 284 26.75 28.05 -4.36
CA LEU A 284 25.97 28.27 -5.58
C LEU A 284 25.19 27.02 -6.04
N GLY A 285 24.24 27.26 -6.94
CA GLY A 285 23.32 26.25 -7.47
C GLY A 285 22.04 26.12 -6.65
N PRO A 286 21.02 25.42 -7.17
CA PRO A 286 19.69 25.40 -6.56
C PRO A 286 19.64 24.72 -5.19
N LYS A 287 20.56 23.80 -4.91
CA LYS A 287 20.70 23.11 -3.62
C LYS A 287 21.83 23.67 -2.73
N CYS A 288 22.56 24.69 -3.20
CA CYS A 288 23.68 25.33 -2.47
C CYS A 288 24.79 24.35 -2.01
N ILE A 289 25.13 23.37 -2.86
CA ILE A 289 26.17 22.36 -2.59
C ILE A 289 27.50 22.72 -3.25
N LYS A 290 27.48 23.52 -4.33
CA LYS A 290 28.70 23.89 -5.07
C LYS A 290 29.36 25.06 -4.38
N VAL A 291 30.66 24.99 -4.14
CA VAL A 291 31.45 26.11 -3.62
C VAL A 291 31.75 27.09 -4.77
N LYS A 292 31.63 28.39 -4.48
CA LYS A 292 32.05 29.47 -5.37
C LYS A 292 33.57 29.47 -5.38
N GLU A 293 34.17 29.04 -6.50
CA GLU A 293 35.62 29.15 -6.69
C GLU A 293 36.01 30.63 -6.57
N SER A 294 36.63 30.94 -5.43
CA SER A 294 37.33 32.18 -5.22
C SER A 294 38.56 32.13 -6.11
N ASN A 295 38.46 32.71 -7.31
CA ASN A 295 39.63 33.22 -8.00
C ASN A 295 40.17 34.41 -7.18
N THR A 296 40.73 34.13 -6.01
CA THR A 296 41.66 35.06 -5.38
C THR A 296 42.81 35.23 -6.38
N PRO A 297 43.09 36.44 -6.88
CA PRO A 297 44.24 36.68 -7.72
C PRO A 297 45.50 36.61 -6.83
N ILE A 298 45.90 35.40 -6.43
CA ILE A 298 47.21 35.13 -5.86
C ILE A 298 48.26 34.99 -6.98
N ASP A 299 47.85 34.87 -8.26
CA ASP A 299 48.75 34.89 -9.44
C ASP A 299 48.75 36.25 -10.16
N GLN A 300 49.14 37.33 -9.47
CA GLN A 300 49.52 38.58 -10.14
C GLN A 300 50.76 39.24 -9.52
N ARG A 301 50.97 39.07 -8.22
CA ARG A 301 52.15 39.60 -7.53
C ARG A 301 53.42 38.81 -7.85
N GLU A 302 53.32 37.49 -8.02
CA GLU A 302 54.45 36.59 -8.36
C GLU A 302 55.01 36.86 -9.77
N ARG A 303 54.15 37.05 -10.78
CA ARG A 303 54.61 37.39 -12.14
C ARG A 303 55.35 38.72 -12.20
N SER A 304 54.94 39.71 -11.41
CA SER A 304 55.59 41.02 -11.38
C SER A 304 57.05 40.92 -10.88
N PHE A 305 57.33 40.09 -9.88
CA PHE A 305 58.69 39.86 -9.39
C PHE A 305 59.57 39.10 -10.38
N LEU A 306 59.01 38.13 -11.12
CA LEU A 306 59.72 37.42 -12.19
C LEU A 306 60.17 38.37 -13.32
N PHE A 307 59.30 39.29 -13.76
CA PHE A 307 59.65 40.27 -14.80
C PHE A 307 60.72 41.27 -14.34
N ILE A 308 60.63 41.76 -13.10
CA ILE A 308 61.64 42.68 -12.53
C ILE A 308 63.00 41.98 -12.44
N GLY A 309 63.04 40.70 -12.01
CA GLY A 309 64.28 39.92 -11.94
C GLY A 309 64.97 39.75 -13.30
N VAL A 310 64.20 39.47 -14.36
CA VAL A 310 64.74 39.32 -15.73
C VAL A 310 65.34 40.63 -16.26
N LEU A 311 64.67 41.77 -16.02
CA LEU A 311 65.17 43.07 -16.45
C LEU A 311 66.48 43.46 -15.74
N ILE A 312 66.60 43.18 -14.44
CA ILE A 312 67.82 43.43 -13.67
C ILE A 312 68.97 42.56 -14.21
N ALA A 313 68.73 41.27 -14.44
CA ALA A 313 69.76 40.36 -14.96
C ALA A 313 70.24 40.77 -16.36
N ALA A 314 69.34 41.16 -17.25
CA ALA A 314 69.67 41.66 -18.58
C ALA A 314 70.51 42.96 -18.50
N GLY A 315 70.15 43.88 -17.60
CA GLY A 315 70.91 45.11 -17.36
C GLY A 315 72.35 44.84 -16.89
N ILE A 316 72.52 43.88 -15.97
CA ILE A 316 73.85 43.48 -15.47
C ILE A 316 74.71 42.86 -16.59
N MET A 317 74.13 42.02 -17.45
CA MET A 317 74.85 41.42 -18.58
C MET A 317 75.33 42.47 -19.58
N VAL A 318 74.49 43.46 -19.89
CA VAL A 318 74.88 44.56 -20.81
C VAL A 318 75.96 45.42 -20.16
N PHE A 319 75.84 45.74 -18.88
CA PHE A 319 76.83 46.56 -18.17
C PHE A 319 78.19 45.85 -18.09
N THR A 320 78.21 44.58 -17.69
CA THR A 320 79.46 43.79 -17.61
C THR A 320 80.09 43.58 -18.99
N GLY A 321 79.29 43.30 -20.01
CA GLY A 321 79.74 43.19 -21.39
C GLY A 321 80.33 44.49 -21.94
N SER A 322 79.69 45.63 -21.68
CA SER A 322 80.19 46.94 -22.11
C SER A 322 81.48 47.33 -21.37
N VAL A 323 81.59 47.07 -20.08
CA VAL A 323 82.85 47.23 -19.32
C VAL A 323 83.96 46.37 -19.91
N PHE A 324 83.68 45.08 -20.17
CA PHE A 324 84.65 44.16 -20.77
C PHE A 324 85.13 44.62 -22.17
N ILE A 325 84.23 45.13 -23.00
CA ILE A 325 84.58 45.69 -24.32
C ILE A 325 85.46 46.94 -24.16
N ILE A 326 85.15 47.82 -23.21
CA ILE A 326 85.94 49.04 -22.96
C ILE A 326 87.33 48.66 -22.43
N THR A 327 87.43 47.74 -21.46
CA THR A 327 88.71 47.30 -20.90
C THR A 327 89.55 46.56 -21.94
N SER A 328 88.95 45.68 -22.75
CA SER A 328 89.66 44.98 -23.83
C SER A 328 90.13 45.93 -24.92
N LYS A 329 89.34 46.95 -25.31
CA LYS A 329 89.79 48.02 -26.21
C LYS A 329 90.94 48.84 -25.61
N ARG A 330 90.89 49.17 -24.32
CA ARG A 330 91.99 49.87 -23.63
C ARG A 330 93.26 49.02 -23.57
N ILE A 331 93.15 47.73 -23.23
CA ILE A 331 94.28 46.78 -23.21
C ILE A 331 94.87 46.62 -24.60
N ARG A 332 94.05 46.42 -25.64
CA ARG A 332 94.51 46.33 -27.03
C ARG A 332 95.23 47.61 -27.49
N LYS A 333 94.75 48.78 -27.08
CA LYS A 333 95.41 50.06 -27.37
C LYS A 333 96.74 50.21 -26.62
N MET A 334 96.86 49.67 -25.40
CA MET A 334 98.14 49.63 -24.67
C MET A 334 99.15 48.69 -25.33
N ILE A 335 98.71 47.51 -25.82
CA ILE A 335 99.57 46.55 -26.52
C ILE A 335 100.07 47.11 -27.86
N LEU A 336 99.24 47.84 -28.61
CA LEU A 336 99.61 48.41 -29.92
C LEU A 336 100.49 49.67 -29.86
N ASN A 337 100.67 50.28 -28.68
CA ASN A 337 101.54 51.46 -28.49
C ASN A 337 102.97 51.10 -28.02
N GLN A 338 103.31 49.81 -27.94
CA GLN A 338 104.63 49.31 -27.52
C GLN A 338 105.42 48.61 -28.64
N SER A 339 104.97 48.70 -29.90
CA SER A 339 105.68 48.21 -31.10
C SER A 339 105.96 49.34 -32.07
#